data_AF-A0A952WS21-F1
#
_entry.id   AF-A0A952WS21-F1
#
_cell.length_a   1.000
_cell.length_b   1.000
_cell.length_c   1.000
_cell.angle_alpha   90.00
_cell.angle_beta   90.00
_cell.angle_gamma   90.00
#
_symmetry.space_group_name_H-M   'P 1'
#
loop_
_entity.id
_entity.type
_entity.pdbx_description
1 polymer ?
#
loop_
_entity_poly.entity_id
_entity_poly.type
_entity_poly.pdbx_seq_one_letter_code
_entity_poly.pdbx_strand_id
1 'polypeptide(L)'
;MQATATLIQHPNILTQSVRRGKGLSLASFQPRPFAPSIQAALGTAECDRLVALAAFLPESERAIMLEILRDGRSMVQVARLCDVPHSTLRRRVRSLLARMNSPAFAFVVARRLAAAAARPARTTGRHDRDDPLDHAARAWPAEWSRPRRVAAQMCVLHGLSARRAAQASGERIRVLLRQVQALHELAAEWQATTRSANRPSRPENPR
;
A
#
# COMPACT_ATOMS: atom_id res chain seq x y z
N MET A 1 49.10 -3.08 19.35
CA MET A 1 48.82 -3.22 17.90
C MET A 1 48.10 -1.95 17.46
N GLN A 2 48.81 -1.06 16.78
CA GLN A 2 48.32 0.27 16.41
C GLN A 2 47.63 0.20 15.04
N ALA A 3 46.38 0.65 14.96
CA ALA A 3 45.61 0.70 13.72
C ALA A 3 45.73 2.10 13.11
N THR A 4 46.33 2.17 11.93
CA THR A 4 46.52 3.36 11.10
C THR A 4 45.21 3.72 10.38
N ALA A 5 44.68 4.91 10.67
CA ALA A 5 43.52 5.47 9.99
C ALA A 5 43.95 6.19 8.70
N THR A 6 43.50 5.70 7.55
CA THR A 6 43.75 6.33 6.24
C THR A 6 42.61 7.30 5.91
N LEU A 7 42.93 8.59 5.96
CA LEU A 7 42.05 9.71 5.60
C LEU A 7 42.04 9.86 4.06
N ILE A 8 40.93 9.52 3.40
CA ILE A 8 40.74 9.75 1.96
C ILE A 8 40.08 11.11 1.77
N GLN A 9 40.88 12.11 1.36
CA GLN A 9 40.40 13.40 0.87
C GLN A 9 39.91 13.26 -0.57
N HIS A 10 38.64 13.56 -0.83
CA HIS A 10 38.11 13.72 -2.18
C HIS A 10 38.10 15.20 -2.56
N PRO A 11 38.71 15.60 -3.71
CA PRO A 11 38.66 16.97 -4.19
C PRO A 11 37.27 17.32 -4.72
N ASN A 12 36.80 18.47 -4.25
CA ASN A 12 35.54 19.11 -4.56
C ASN A 12 35.62 19.72 -5.97
N ILE A 13 35.00 19.10 -6.98
CA ILE A 13 34.94 19.64 -8.36
C ILE A 13 33.65 20.44 -8.51
N LEU A 14 33.72 21.71 -8.13
CA LEU A 14 32.74 22.74 -8.49
C LEU A 14 33.09 23.27 -9.89
N THR A 15 32.48 22.70 -10.93
CA THR A 15 32.47 23.33 -12.26
C THR A 15 31.21 24.17 -12.41
N GLN A 16 31.33 25.46 -12.10
CA GLN A 16 30.33 26.48 -12.43
C GLN A 16 30.39 26.78 -13.93
N SER A 17 29.36 26.36 -14.68
CA SER A 17 29.13 26.81 -16.05
C SER A 17 28.19 28.02 -16.04
N VAL A 18 28.76 29.21 -16.11
CA VAL A 18 28.03 30.47 -16.33
C VAL A 18 27.67 30.55 -17.82
N ARG A 19 26.45 30.13 -18.19
CA ARG A 19 25.92 30.36 -19.54
C ARG A 19 25.13 31.68 -19.58
N ARG A 20 25.70 32.62 -20.35
CA ARG A 20 25.11 33.92 -20.74
C ARG A 20 23.70 33.76 -21.32
N GLY A 21 22.80 34.63 -20.85
CA GLY A 21 21.38 34.63 -21.16
C GLY A 21 21.05 34.99 -22.61
N LYS A 22 20.13 34.21 -23.19
CA LYS A 22 19.21 34.66 -24.23
C LYS A 22 17.94 35.11 -23.52
N GLY A 23 17.48 36.33 -23.83
CA GLY A 23 16.31 36.96 -23.23
C GLY A 23 15.12 36.00 -23.20
N LEU A 24 14.80 35.51 -22.00
CA LEU A 24 13.57 34.78 -21.75
C LEU A 24 12.44 35.80 -21.85
N SER A 25 11.77 35.77 -22.99
CA SER A 25 10.50 36.45 -23.20
C SER A 25 9.60 36.16 -22.00
N LEU A 26 9.16 37.21 -21.31
CA LEU A 26 8.08 37.20 -20.31
C LEU A 26 6.74 36.94 -21.00
N ALA A 27 6.70 35.97 -21.92
CA ALA A 27 5.46 35.42 -22.43
C ALA A 27 4.70 34.90 -21.22
N SER A 28 3.61 35.61 -20.90
CA SER A 28 2.62 35.35 -19.86
C SER A 28 2.66 33.90 -19.38
N PHE A 29 3.24 33.69 -18.19
CA PHE A 29 3.18 32.40 -17.52
C PHE A 29 1.72 32.12 -17.18
N GLN A 30 1.01 31.48 -18.10
CA GLN A 30 -0.30 30.95 -17.78
C GLN A 30 -0.06 29.71 -16.92
N PRO A 31 -0.48 29.71 -15.63
CA PRO A 31 -0.40 28.52 -14.82
C PRO A 31 -1.18 27.43 -15.56
N ARG A 32 -0.48 26.36 -15.98
CA ARG A 32 -1.15 25.22 -16.59
C ARG A 32 -2.24 24.77 -15.62
N PRO A 33 -3.49 24.54 -16.09
CA PRO A 33 -4.53 23.99 -15.23
C PRO A 33 -3.95 22.76 -14.55
N PHE A 34 -4.00 22.74 -13.22
CA PHE A 34 -3.49 21.63 -12.44
C PHE A 34 -4.16 20.36 -12.96
N ALA A 35 -3.36 19.33 -13.27
CA ALA A 35 -3.90 18.04 -13.65
C ALA A 35 -5.00 17.64 -12.64
N PRO A 36 -6.14 17.10 -13.10
CA PRO A 36 -7.25 16.76 -12.21
C PRO A 36 -6.72 15.93 -11.05
N SER A 37 -7.15 16.27 -9.83
CA SER A 37 -6.73 15.56 -8.63
C SER A 37 -7.07 14.07 -8.77
N ILE A 38 -6.28 13.20 -8.13
CA ILE A 38 -6.53 11.75 -8.14
C ILE A 38 -7.97 11.44 -7.70
N GLN A 39 -8.51 12.21 -6.75
CA GLN A 39 -9.90 12.12 -6.30
C GLN A 39 -10.91 12.37 -7.43
N ALA A 40 -10.70 13.42 -8.23
CA ALA A 40 -11.58 13.72 -9.36
C ALA A 40 -11.58 12.60 -10.42
N ALA A 41 -10.45 11.91 -10.58
CA ALA A 41 -10.33 10.79 -11.53
C ALA A 41 -10.94 9.47 -11.02
N LEU A 42 -10.86 9.19 -9.72
CA LEU A 42 -11.35 7.93 -9.13
C LEU A 42 -12.83 7.98 -8.73
N GLY A 43 -13.36 9.16 -8.41
CA GLY A 43 -14.69 9.32 -7.83
C GLY A 43 -14.74 8.98 -6.34
N THR A 44 -15.75 9.49 -5.64
CA THR A 44 -15.86 9.42 -4.17
C THR A 44 -15.92 7.98 -3.64
N ALA A 45 -16.74 7.11 -4.26
CA ALA A 45 -16.93 5.74 -3.79
C ALA A 45 -15.64 4.89 -3.86
N GLU A 46 -14.84 5.06 -4.91
CA GLU A 46 -13.56 4.35 -5.03
C GLU A 46 -12.52 4.93 -4.07
N CYS A 47 -12.52 6.24 -3.84
CA CYS A 47 -11.69 6.87 -2.80
C CYS A 47 -12.01 6.31 -1.40
N ASP A 48 -13.28 6.25 -1.03
CA ASP A 48 -13.71 5.72 0.28
C ASP A 48 -13.29 4.26 0.46
N ARG A 49 -13.47 3.44 -0.59
CA ARG A 49 -13.00 2.06 -0.61
C ARG A 49 -11.48 1.96 -0.40
N LEU A 50 -10.70 2.76 -1.10
CA LEU A 50 -9.23 2.74 -0.99
C LEU A 50 -8.77 3.25 0.39
N VAL A 51 -9.45 4.24 0.97
CA VAL A 51 -9.20 4.71 2.34
C VAL A 51 -9.46 3.59 3.36
N ALA A 52 -10.55 2.84 3.22
CA ALA A 52 -10.82 1.68 4.07
C ALA A 52 -9.74 0.58 3.93
N LEU A 53 -9.27 0.31 2.71
CA LEU A 53 -8.17 -0.63 2.46
C LEU A 53 -6.82 -0.14 3.02
N ALA A 54 -6.61 1.18 3.07
CA ALA A 54 -5.38 1.77 3.60
C ALA A 54 -5.13 1.43 5.08
N ALA A 55 -6.19 1.11 5.85
CA ALA A 55 -6.07 0.67 7.24
C ALA A 55 -5.24 -0.62 7.42
N PHE A 56 -5.09 -1.42 6.35
CA PHE A 56 -4.31 -2.66 6.37
C PHE A 56 -2.86 -2.48 5.89
N LEU A 57 -2.48 -1.26 5.52
CA LEU A 57 -1.11 -0.93 5.09
C LEU A 57 -0.20 -0.63 6.29
N PRO A 58 1.13 -0.74 6.12
CA PRO A 58 2.08 -0.17 7.08
C PRO A 58 1.80 1.30 7.34
N GLU A 59 2.05 1.78 8.57
CA GLU A 59 1.73 3.15 9.01
C GLU A 59 2.21 4.24 8.03
N SER A 60 3.48 4.17 7.62
CA SER A 60 4.06 5.15 6.69
C SER A 60 3.36 5.17 5.31
N GLU A 61 2.80 4.04 4.88
CA GLU A 61 2.09 3.94 3.60
C GLU A 61 0.63 4.34 3.74
N ARG A 62 0.00 3.97 4.86
CA ARG A 62 -1.33 4.44 5.25
C ARG A 62 -1.38 5.96 5.28
N ALA A 63 -0.44 6.62 5.96
CA ALA A 63 -0.37 8.08 6.05
C ALA A 63 -0.29 8.73 4.65
N ILE A 64 0.58 8.23 3.76
CA ILE A 64 0.68 8.72 2.38
C ILE A 64 -0.66 8.60 1.64
N MET A 65 -1.34 7.46 1.77
CA MET A 65 -2.62 7.23 1.10
C MET A 65 -3.73 8.13 1.65
N LEU A 66 -3.78 8.37 2.97
CA LEU A 66 -4.77 9.25 3.60
C LEU A 66 -4.58 10.70 3.15
N GLU A 67 -3.36 11.22 3.15
CA GLU A 67 -3.09 12.59 2.71
C GLU A 67 -3.52 12.84 1.25
N ILE A 68 -3.37 11.83 0.39
CA ILE A 68 -3.73 11.92 -1.03
C ILE A 68 -5.23 11.72 -1.24
N LEU A 69 -5.81 10.67 -0.64
CA LEU A 69 -7.17 10.22 -0.94
C LEU A 69 -8.24 10.87 -0.06
N ARG A 70 -7.93 11.16 1.21
CA ARG A 70 -8.85 11.79 2.15
C ARG A 70 -8.67 13.30 2.15
N ASP A 71 -7.43 13.76 2.32
CA ASP A 71 -7.14 15.21 2.46
C ASP A 71 -6.94 15.91 1.11
N GLY A 72 -6.97 15.17 0.01
CA GLY A 72 -6.89 15.70 -1.36
C GLY A 72 -5.57 16.39 -1.69
N ARG A 73 -4.50 16.17 -0.91
CA ARG A 73 -3.21 16.79 -1.17
C ARG A 73 -2.61 16.27 -2.47
N SER A 74 -1.95 17.17 -3.19
CA SER A 74 -1.20 16.80 -4.38
C SER A 74 -0.01 15.92 -4.04
N MET A 75 0.38 15.02 -4.96
CA MET A 75 1.60 14.21 -4.80
C MET A 75 2.86 15.07 -4.59
N VAL A 76 2.91 16.29 -5.14
CA VAL A 76 4.05 17.19 -4.92
C VAL A 76 4.11 17.68 -3.47
N GLN A 77 2.98 18.04 -2.87
CA GLN A 77 2.92 18.43 -1.46
C GLN A 77 3.30 17.27 -0.55
N VAL A 78 2.74 16.08 -0.79
CA VAL A 78 3.07 14.88 0.01
C VAL A 78 4.55 14.50 -0.14
N ALA A 79 5.13 14.62 -1.34
CA ALA A 79 6.55 14.36 -1.55
C ALA A 79 7.44 15.30 -0.75
N ARG A 80 7.06 16.58 -0.64
CA ARG A 80 7.76 17.57 0.21
C ARG A 80 7.62 17.24 1.70
N LEU A 81 6.43 16.84 2.16
CA LEU A 81 6.21 16.46 3.56
C LEU A 81 7.02 15.24 3.98
N CYS A 82 7.18 14.28 3.07
CA CYS A 82 7.95 13.07 3.31
C CYS A 82 9.46 13.22 3.03
N ASP A 83 9.91 14.39 2.56
CA ASP A 83 11.28 14.64 2.09
C ASP A 83 11.79 13.59 1.09
N VAL A 84 10.97 13.29 0.08
CA VAL A 84 11.34 12.35 -0.99
C VAL A 84 11.16 12.98 -2.38
N PRO A 85 11.97 12.57 -3.37
CA PRO A 85 11.75 12.99 -4.75
C PRO A 85 10.34 12.62 -5.23
N HIS A 86 9.69 13.54 -5.94
CA HIS A 86 8.32 13.34 -6.46
C HIS A 86 8.19 12.08 -7.33
N SER A 87 9.22 11.74 -8.12
CA SER A 87 9.26 10.52 -8.95
C SER A 87 9.20 9.25 -8.09
N THR A 88 9.92 9.23 -6.96
CA THR A 88 9.92 8.13 -6.00
C THR A 88 8.55 7.96 -5.35
N LEU A 89 7.93 9.06 -4.89
CA LEU A 89 6.58 9.00 -4.33
C LEU A 89 5.57 8.51 -5.37
N ARG A 90 5.60 9.03 -6.60
CA ARG A 90 4.69 8.60 -7.67
C ARG A 90 4.81 7.10 -7.95
N ARG A 91 6.03 6.56 -8.04
CA ARG A 91 6.27 5.12 -8.20
C ARG A 91 5.71 4.34 -7.01
N ARG A 92 5.93 4.83 -5.79
CA ARG A 92 5.42 4.23 -4.56
C ARG A 92 3.90 4.18 -4.55
N VAL A 93 3.22 5.30 -4.77
CA VAL A 93 1.75 5.39 -4.82
C VAL A 93 1.17 4.46 -5.88
N ARG A 94 1.75 4.42 -7.10
CA ARG A 94 1.32 3.47 -8.13
C ARG A 94 1.45 2.02 -7.68
N SER A 95 2.53 1.68 -6.99
CA SER A 95 2.74 0.34 -6.43
C SER A 95 1.73 0.02 -5.32
N LEU A 96 1.39 1.00 -4.46
CA LEU A 96 0.39 0.85 -3.40
C LEU A 96 -1.00 0.59 -4.01
N LEU A 97 -1.40 1.41 -4.98
CA LEU A 97 -2.68 1.24 -5.69
C LEU A 97 -2.77 -0.11 -6.40
N ALA A 98 -1.70 -0.54 -7.10
CA ALA A 98 -1.66 -1.85 -7.72
C ALA A 98 -1.76 -2.98 -6.70
N ARG A 99 -1.09 -2.85 -5.55
CA ARG A 99 -1.12 -3.85 -4.47
C ARG A 99 -2.51 -3.94 -3.83
N MET A 100 -3.13 -2.83 -3.47
CA MET A 100 -4.49 -2.80 -2.88
C MET A 100 -5.56 -3.34 -3.83
N ASN A 101 -5.34 -3.21 -5.15
CA ASN A 101 -6.22 -3.78 -6.18
C ASN A 101 -5.90 -5.23 -6.54
N SER A 102 -4.86 -5.83 -5.95
CA SER A 102 -4.54 -7.23 -6.23
C SER A 102 -5.56 -8.18 -5.59
N PRO A 103 -5.94 -9.29 -6.24
CA PRO A 103 -6.86 -10.27 -5.66
C PRO A 103 -6.37 -10.83 -4.33
N ALA A 104 -5.06 -11.08 -4.21
CA ALA A 104 -4.44 -11.59 -2.98
C ALA A 104 -4.61 -10.61 -1.81
N PHE A 105 -4.44 -9.31 -2.04
CA PHE A 105 -4.66 -8.29 -1.01
C PHE A 105 -6.13 -8.29 -0.54
N ALA A 106 -7.07 -8.23 -1.49
CA ALA A 106 -8.50 -8.26 -1.19
C ALA A 106 -8.91 -9.52 -0.41
N PHE A 107 -8.42 -10.69 -0.83
CA PHE A 107 -8.65 -11.96 -0.15
C PHE A 107 -8.14 -11.95 1.30
N VAL A 108 -6.89 -11.52 1.52
CA VAL A 108 -6.32 -11.45 2.88
C VAL A 108 -7.12 -10.50 3.76
N VAL A 109 -7.49 -9.32 3.26
CA VAL A 109 -8.31 -8.35 4.01
C VAL A 109 -9.67 -8.96 4.36
N ALA A 110 -10.37 -9.58 3.41
CA ALA A 110 -11.65 -10.24 3.64
C ALA A 110 -11.56 -11.34 4.72
N ARG A 111 -10.51 -12.17 4.69
CA ARG A 111 -10.29 -13.21 5.71
C ARG A 111 -10.00 -12.63 7.09
N ARG A 112 -9.29 -11.50 7.18
CA ARG A 112 -8.99 -10.84 8.47
C ARG A 112 -10.22 -10.18 9.06
N LEU A 113 -11.05 -9.55 8.22
CA LEU A 113 -12.35 -9.03 8.64
C LEU A 113 -13.29 -10.14 9.13
N ALA A 114 -13.38 -11.25 8.41
CA ALA A 114 -14.17 -12.40 8.84
C ALA A 114 -13.67 -12.99 10.18
N ALA A 115 -12.35 -13.12 10.35
CA ALA A 115 -11.76 -13.59 11.59
C ALA A 115 -11.98 -12.62 12.77
N ALA A 116 -12.02 -11.31 12.51
CA ALA A 116 -12.35 -10.30 13.52
C ALA A 116 -13.82 -10.40 13.94
N ALA A 117 -14.74 -10.57 12.99
CA ALA A 117 -16.18 -10.72 13.23
C ALA A 117 -16.53 -12.03 13.97
N ALA A 118 -15.78 -13.10 13.72
CA ALA A 118 -16.00 -14.40 14.38
C ALA A 118 -15.51 -14.45 15.84
N ARG A 119 -14.75 -13.45 16.31
CA ARG A 119 -14.35 -13.42 17.72
C ARG A 119 -15.61 -13.17 18.56
N PRO A 120 -15.94 -14.05 19.53
CA PRO A 120 -16.99 -13.73 20.48
C PRO A 120 -16.64 -12.39 21.11
N ALA A 121 -17.64 -11.52 21.28
CA ALA A 121 -17.52 -10.30 22.05
C ALA A 121 -17.14 -10.71 23.48
N ARG A 122 -15.85 -10.97 23.69
CA ARG A 122 -15.31 -11.18 25.02
C ARG A 122 -15.69 -9.92 25.75
N THR A 123 -16.36 -10.09 26.88
CA THR A 123 -16.69 -9.05 27.85
C THR A 123 -15.38 -8.45 28.38
N THR A 124 -14.64 -7.78 27.51
CA THR A 124 -13.51 -6.95 27.86
C THR A 124 -14.13 -5.72 28.46
N GLY A 125 -14.45 -5.83 29.75
CA GLY A 125 -14.60 -4.65 30.57
C GLY A 125 -13.36 -3.80 30.34
N ARG A 126 -13.57 -2.60 29.80
CA ARG A 126 -12.65 -1.47 29.93
C ARG A 126 -11.40 -1.52 29.04
N HIS A 127 -11.57 -1.33 27.72
CA HIS A 127 -10.64 -0.55 26.88
C HIS A 127 -11.35 -0.06 25.61
N ASP A 128 -12.24 0.91 25.78
CA ASP A 128 -13.21 1.39 24.79
C ASP A 128 -12.63 2.46 23.82
N ARG A 129 -11.35 2.33 23.44
CA ARG A 129 -10.67 3.33 22.58
C ARG A 129 -9.93 2.79 21.37
N ASP A 130 -9.91 1.47 21.19
CA ASP A 130 -9.25 0.89 20.04
C ASP A 130 -10.19 0.95 18.82
N ASP A 131 -9.72 1.57 17.73
CA ASP A 131 -10.44 1.63 16.46
C ASP A 131 -10.79 0.20 15.99
N PRO A 132 -12.06 -0.12 15.69
CA PRO A 132 -12.46 -1.45 15.18
C PRO A 132 -11.61 -1.91 13.99
N LEU A 133 -11.14 -0.99 13.15
CA LEU A 133 -10.26 -1.29 12.02
C LEU A 133 -8.87 -1.73 12.48
N ASP A 134 -8.33 -1.16 13.56
CA ASP A 134 -7.03 -1.56 14.14
C ASP A 134 -7.10 -2.93 14.83
N HIS A 135 -8.26 -3.32 15.36
CA HIS A 135 -8.48 -4.67 15.85
C HIS A 135 -8.56 -5.69 14.72
N ALA A 136 -9.34 -5.37 13.67
CA ALA A 136 -9.35 -6.15 12.44
C ALA A 136 -7.94 -6.23 11.83
N ALA A 137 -7.14 -5.17 11.98
CA ALA A 137 -5.74 -5.07 11.55
C ALA A 137 -4.81 -6.13 12.21
N ARG A 138 -5.25 -6.81 13.28
CA ARG A 138 -4.47 -7.82 14.01
C ARG A 138 -5.11 -9.20 14.04
N ALA A 139 -6.37 -9.33 13.62
CA ALA A 139 -7.06 -10.62 13.57
C ALA A 139 -6.53 -11.48 12.41
N TRP A 140 -6.34 -12.77 12.68
CA TRP A 140 -5.96 -13.78 11.70
C TRP A 140 -6.89 -14.99 11.81
N PRO A 141 -7.22 -15.65 10.70
CA PRO A 141 -7.95 -16.92 10.75
C PRO A 141 -7.16 -17.96 11.56
N ALA A 142 -7.86 -18.69 12.44
CA ALA A 142 -7.23 -19.64 13.34
C ALA A 142 -6.54 -20.78 12.56
N GLU A 143 -7.12 -21.18 11.44
CA GLU A 143 -6.64 -22.24 10.55
C GLU A 143 -5.40 -21.84 9.74
N TRP A 144 -5.00 -20.57 9.74
CA TRP A 144 -3.77 -20.16 9.07
C TRP A 144 -2.56 -20.47 9.93
N SER A 145 -1.65 -21.28 9.40
CA SER A 145 -0.34 -21.54 10.01
C SER A 145 0.48 -20.24 10.17
N ARG A 146 1.42 -20.25 11.12
CA ARG A 146 2.31 -19.08 11.35
C ARG A 146 3.01 -18.61 10.06
N PRO A 147 3.64 -19.48 9.24
CA PRO A 147 4.29 -19.02 8.00
C PRO A 147 3.32 -18.39 7.00
N ARG A 148 2.06 -18.85 6.94
CA ARG A 148 1.03 -18.24 6.09
C ARG A 148 0.64 -16.85 6.57
N ARG A 149 0.46 -16.66 7.89
CA ARG A 149 0.20 -15.32 8.48
C ARG A 149 1.35 -14.36 8.19
N VAL A 150 2.60 -14.82 8.30
CA VAL A 150 3.79 -14.02 7.96
C VAL A 150 3.81 -13.66 6.48
N ALA A 151 3.58 -14.61 5.57
CA ALA A 151 3.52 -14.34 4.14
C ALA A 151 2.42 -13.35 3.78
N ALA A 152 1.22 -13.51 4.37
CA ALA A 152 0.11 -12.58 4.17
C ALA A 152 0.44 -11.17 4.68
N GLN A 153 0.97 -11.02 5.89
CA GLN A 153 1.31 -9.71 6.44
C GLN A 153 2.44 -9.04 5.64
N MET A 154 3.56 -9.73 5.50
CA MET A 154 4.81 -9.12 5.03
C MET A 154 4.85 -9.03 3.50
N CYS A 155 4.43 -10.08 2.79
CA CYS A 155 4.52 -10.09 1.33
C CYS A 155 3.29 -9.47 0.69
N VAL A 156 2.08 -9.83 1.15
CA VAL A 156 0.83 -9.37 0.51
C VAL A 156 0.44 -7.98 0.99
N LEU A 157 0.29 -7.76 2.31
CA LEU A 157 -0.17 -6.48 2.85
C LEU A 157 0.93 -5.41 2.82
N HIS A 158 2.15 -5.74 3.27
CA HIS A 158 3.28 -4.80 3.31
C HIS A 158 4.07 -4.73 2.00
N GLY A 159 3.81 -5.62 1.02
CA GLY A 159 4.51 -5.62 -0.27
C GLY A 159 6.03 -5.86 -0.18
N LEU A 160 6.52 -6.47 0.90
CA LEU A 160 7.93 -6.85 0.99
C LEU A 160 8.21 -8.03 0.05
N SER A 161 9.43 -8.06 -0.50
CA SER A 161 9.89 -9.26 -1.21
C SER A 161 9.99 -10.44 -0.25
N ALA A 162 9.80 -11.67 -0.74
CA ALA A 162 9.93 -12.88 0.08
C ALA A 162 11.31 -12.98 0.76
N ARG A 163 12.37 -12.45 0.12
CA ARG A 163 13.71 -12.37 0.71
C ARG A 163 13.75 -11.43 1.93
N ARG A 164 13.21 -10.22 1.80
CA ARG A 164 13.18 -9.23 2.89
C ARG A 164 12.23 -9.68 4.02
N ALA A 165 11.10 -10.30 3.67
CA ALA A 165 10.19 -10.89 4.63
C ALA A 165 10.85 -12.03 5.43
N ALA A 166 11.56 -12.94 4.76
CA ALA A 166 12.31 -14.03 5.40
C ALA A 166 13.35 -13.50 6.40
N GLN A 167 14.13 -12.48 5.99
CA GLN A 167 15.10 -11.84 6.87
C GLN A 167 14.44 -11.20 8.09
N ALA A 168 13.30 -10.52 7.91
CA ALA A 168 12.59 -9.85 9.00
C ALA A 168 11.89 -10.81 9.97
N SER A 169 11.41 -11.97 9.49
CA SER A 169 10.64 -12.90 10.31
C SER A 169 11.41 -14.12 10.81
N GLY A 170 12.63 -14.35 10.30
CA GLY A 170 13.41 -15.57 10.54
C GLY A 170 12.88 -16.81 9.80
N GLU A 171 11.92 -16.64 8.89
CA GLU A 171 11.35 -17.76 8.12
C GLU A 171 12.24 -18.12 6.93
N ARG A 172 12.18 -19.38 6.48
CA ARG A 172 12.91 -19.80 5.27
C ARG A 172 12.26 -19.20 4.02
N ILE A 173 13.06 -18.60 3.14
CA ILE A 173 12.57 -17.97 1.89
C ILE A 173 11.70 -18.90 1.03
N ARG A 174 12.08 -20.18 0.89
CA ARG A 174 11.31 -21.18 0.13
C ARG A 174 9.92 -21.43 0.73
N VAL A 175 9.80 -21.41 2.06
CA VAL A 175 8.51 -21.57 2.74
C VAL A 175 7.61 -20.37 2.46
N LEU A 176 8.15 -19.15 2.54
CA LEU A 176 7.39 -17.95 2.23
C LEU A 176 6.93 -17.90 0.77
N LEU A 177 7.80 -18.25 -0.19
CA LEU A 177 7.43 -18.31 -1.61
C LEU A 177 6.26 -19.28 -1.83
N ARG A 178 6.30 -20.47 -1.22
CA ARG A 178 5.20 -21.45 -1.29
C ARG A 178 3.91 -20.90 -0.69
N GLN A 179 3.97 -20.21 0.45
CA GLN A 179 2.78 -19.63 1.07
C GLN A 179 2.22 -18.45 0.28
N VAL A 180 3.06 -17.61 -0.31
CA VAL A 180 2.62 -16.52 -1.20
C VAL A 180 1.90 -17.09 -2.40
N GLN A 181 2.46 -18.10 -3.06
CA GLN A 181 1.82 -18.78 -4.19
C GLN A 181 0.45 -19.34 -3.81
N ALA A 182 0.37 -20.07 -2.69
CA ALA A 182 -0.90 -20.61 -2.19
C ALA A 182 -1.94 -19.51 -1.87
N LEU A 183 -1.52 -18.35 -1.37
CA LEU A 183 -2.41 -17.21 -1.14
C LEU A 183 -2.94 -16.62 -2.45
N HIS A 184 -2.14 -16.57 -3.50
CA HIS A 184 -2.57 -16.13 -4.82
C HIS A 184 -3.59 -17.09 -5.45
N GLU A 185 -3.38 -18.40 -5.32
CA GLU A 185 -4.30 -19.44 -5.79
C GLU A 185 -5.66 -19.33 -5.07
N LEU A 186 -5.65 -19.30 -3.73
CA LEU A 186 -6.87 -19.13 -2.94
C LEU A 186 -7.61 -17.83 -3.27
N ALA A 187 -6.88 -16.75 -3.53
CA ALA A 187 -7.48 -15.49 -3.91
C ALA A 187 -8.14 -15.53 -5.28
N ALA A 188 -7.55 -16.26 -6.24
CA ALA A 188 -8.14 -16.46 -7.56
C ALA A 188 -9.45 -17.26 -7.48
N GLU A 189 -9.45 -18.36 -6.72
CA GLU A 189 -10.64 -19.19 -6.47
C GLU A 189 -11.75 -18.41 -5.75
N TRP A 190 -11.39 -17.66 -4.72
CA TRP A 190 -12.32 -16.80 -3.99
C TRP A 190 -12.94 -15.73 -4.89
N GLN A 191 -12.14 -15.11 -5.76
CA GLN A 191 -12.63 -14.11 -6.70
C GLN A 191 -13.56 -14.73 -7.75
N ALA A 192 -13.25 -15.91 -8.27
CA ALA A 192 -14.13 -16.64 -9.19
C ALA A 192 -15.49 -16.93 -8.54
N THR A 193 -15.48 -17.42 -7.30
CA THR A 193 -16.70 -17.72 -6.52
C THR A 193 -17.53 -16.46 -6.27
N THR A 194 -16.90 -15.35 -5.87
CA THR A 194 -17.57 -14.09 -5.58
C THR A 194 -18.18 -13.46 -6.83
N ARG A 195 -17.49 -13.54 -7.98
CA ARG A 195 -18.03 -13.06 -9.26
C ARG A 195 -19.24 -13.86 -9.72
N SER A 196 -19.22 -15.18 -9.53
CA SER A 196 -20.36 -16.03 -9.86
C SER A 196 -21.58 -15.71 -8.97
N ALA A 197 -21.36 -15.45 -7.68
CA ALA A 197 -22.43 -15.07 -6.75
C ALA A 197 -23.03 -13.69 -7.04
N ASN A 198 -22.22 -12.72 -7.49
CA ASN A 198 -22.68 -11.36 -7.81
C ASN A 198 -23.23 -11.21 -9.23
N ARG A 199 -23.31 -12.28 -10.03
CA ARG A 199 -23.89 -12.20 -11.36
C ARG A 199 -25.41 -11.98 -11.20
N PRO A 200 -25.97 -10.83 -11.62
CA PRO A 200 -27.40 -10.60 -11.48
C PRO A 200 -28.14 -11.70 -12.25
N SER A 201 -29.07 -12.38 -11.58
CA SER A 201 -29.95 -13.35 -12.21
C SER A 201 -30.56 -12.67 -13.44
N ARG A 202 -30.16 -13.12 -14.63
CA ARG A 202 -30.66 -12.55 -15.88
C ARG A 202 -32.18 -12.69 -15.82
N PRO A 203 -32.97 -11.61 -15.93
CA PRO A 203 -34.41 -11.73 -15.93
C PRO A 203 -34.78 -12.68 -17.08
N GLU A 204 -35.36 -13.83 -16.74
CA GLU A 204 -35.91 -14.74 -17.73
C GLU A 204 -37.02 -13.98 -18.44
N ASN A 205 -36.78 -13.65 -19.71
CA ASN A 205 -37.75 -12.89 -20.49
C ASN A 205 -38.92 -13.83 -20.80
N PRO A 206 -40.12 -13.61 -20.24
CA PRO A 206 -41.26 -14.45 -20.56
C PRO A 206 -41.61 -14.25 -22.03
N ARG A 207 -41.74 -15.36 -22.76
CA ARG A 207 -42.18 -15.37 -24.17
C ARG A 207 -43.68 -15.22 -24.26
#